data_AF-G3BDV9-F1
#
_entry.id   AF-G3BDV9-F1
#
_cell.length_a   1.000
_cell.length_b   1.000
_cell.length_c   1.000
_cell.angle_alpha   90.00
_cell.angle_beta   90.00
_cell.angle_gamma   90.00
#
_symmetry.space_group_name_H-M   'P 1'
#
loop_
_entity.id
_entity.type
_entity.pdbx_description
1 polymer ?
#
loop_
_entity_poly.entity_id
_entity_poly.type
_entity_poly.pdbx_seq_one_letter_code
_entity_poly.pdbx_strand_id
1 'polypeptide(L)'
;MLRHLPSFKKYIELLLQKHKQGLCEKSEIKMLLTDDHYLMKTFNNVKDQFVSFQSSIGATIEEIQHLSPNTDKFELYNLILSDRFHNSKLSKANKYKISNNFTTNTVFNEVFIISFHQCGQLPKLEENYDNLVLQLLRPNMRRILEQNMTDSAPYLDNELTRCSGSGNSELVMPKLFNLLVEAPSTVNHYEFFMAFKQSLNKDKVIKELKESIGKEASSRLTQILDNCAEDDKEWEKLIYSWFLSTCNELIMVGLFREKPRGDHFEKNIWKGL
;
A
#
# COMPACT_ATOMS: atom_id res chain seq x y z
N MET A 1 6.37 -3.41 23.07
CA MET A 1 6.61 -2.94 21.68
C MET A 1 8.05 -3.16 21.20
N LEU A 2 9.08 -2.76 21.96
CA LEU A 2 10.49 -2.89 21.54
C LEU A 2 10.89 -4.30 21.05
N ARG A 3 10.35 -5.36 21.68
CA ARG A 3 10.61 -6.75 21.31
C ARG A 3 10.07 -7.16 19.93
N HIS A 4 9.13 -6.40 19.37
CA HIS A 4 8.56 -6.67 18.03
C HIS A 4 9.36 -6.03 16.90
N LEU A 5 10.31 -5.15 17.22
CA LEU A 5 11.12 -4.48 16.20
C LEU A 5 11.97 -5.52 15.44
N PRO A 6 12.02 -5.46 14.10
CA PRO A 6 12.85 -6.37 13.30
C PRO A 6 14.32 -6.38 13.72
N SER A 7 14.82 -5.21 14.14
CA SER A 7 16.19 -5.06 14.61
C SER A 7 16.46 -5.72 15.96
N PHE A 8 15.47 -5.74 16.87
CA PHE A 8 15.57 -6.50 18.11
C PHE A 8 15.67 -8.00 17.82
N LYS A 9 14.90 -8.51 16.84
CA LYS A 9 15.02 -9.92 16.41
C LYS A 9 16.42 -10.23 15.88
N LYS A 10 16.96 -9.39 15.00
CA LYS A 10 18.34 -9.54 14.47
C LYS A 10 19.40 -9.48 15.58
N TYR A 11 19.21 -8.62 16.59
CA TYR A 11 20.09 -8.55 17.75
C TYR A 11 20.07 -9.86 18.56
N ILE A 12 18.88 -10.41 18.82
CA ILE A 12 18.74 -11.70 19.50
C ILE A 12 19.37 -12.83 18.67
N GLU A 13 19.22 -12.83 17.34
CA GLU A 13 19.87 -13.80 16.46
C GLU A 13 21.40 -13.75 16.57
N LEU A 14 21.98 -12.55 16.62
CA LEU A 14 23.42 -12.37 16.79
C LEU A 14 23.90 -12.80 18.18
N LEU A 15 23.13 -12.53 19.24
CA LEU A 15 23.44 -13.05 20.57
C LEU A 15 23.37 -14.57 20.61
N LEU A 16 22.43 -15.20 19.89
CA LEU A 16 22.36 -16.65 19.75
C LEU A 16 23.57 -17.21 18.99
N GLN A 17 24.05 -16.52 17.96
CA GLN A 17 25.29 -16.90 17.27
C GLN A 17 26.52 -16.79 18.17
N LYS A 18 26.64 -15.69 18.94
CA LYS A 18 27.70 -15.51 19.94
C LYS A 18 27.64 -16.54 21.06
N HIS A 19 26.45 -16.93 21.49
CA HIS A 19 26.25 -18.00 22.45
C HIS A 19 26.76 -19.35 21.92
N LYS A 20 26.49 -19.68 20.64
CA LYS A 20 27.05 -20.88 19.99
C LYS A 20 28.58 -20.87 19.95
N GLN A 21 29.19 -19.69 19.93
CA GLN A 21 30.64 -19.49 19.99
C GLN A 21 31.20 -19.42 21.43
N GLY A 22 30.35 -19.56 22.45
CA GLY A 22 30.74 -19.51 23.87
C GLY A 22 30.99 -18.10 24.42
N LEU A 23 30.62 -17.05 23.67
CA LEU A 23 30.93 -15.65 23.99
C LEU A 23 29.79 -14.91 24.72
N CYS A 24 28.66 -15.58 24.97
CA CYS A 24 27.48 -14.99 25.60
C CYS A 24 26.76 -16.07 26.42
N GLU A 25 26.19 -15.70 27.56
CA GLU A 25 25.44 -16.63 28.39
C GLU A 25 23.97 -16.71 27.97
N LYS A 26 23.39 -17.92 28.05
CA LYS A 26 21.96 -18.13 27.77
C LYS A 26 21.04 -17.36 28.73
N SER A 27 21.54 -17.04 29.93
CA SER A 27 20.88 -16.24 30.96
C SER A 27 20.56 -14.83 30.46
N GLU A 28 21.50 -14.18 29.77
CA GLU A 28 21.36 -12.82 29.25
C GLU A 28 20.27 -12.72 28.17
N ILE A 29 20.23 -13.69 27.26
CA ILE A 29 19.20 -13.77 26.20
C ILE A 29 17.81 -13.97 26.84
N LYS A 30 17.72 -14.82 27.87
CA LYS A 30 16.47 -15.06 28.58
C LYS A 30 16.01 -13.80 29.33
N MET A 31 16.93 -13.06 29.94
CA MET A 31 16.62 -11.79 30.62
C MET A 31 16.10 -10.75 29.63
N LEU A 32 16.70 -10.60 28.44
CA LEU A 32 16.23 -9.67 27.40
C LEU A 32 14.81 -9.98 26.89
N LEU A 33 14.43 -11.25 26.86
CA LEU A 33 13.13 -11.69 26.38
C LEU A 33 12.04 -11.67 27.45
N THR A 34 12.40 -11.67 28.73
CA THR A 34 11.46 -11.85 29.84
C THR A 34 11.36 -10.59 30.71
N ASP A 35 12.49 -9.99 31.07
CA ASP A 35 12.57 -8.86 31.99
C ASP A 35 12.58 -7.51 31.26
N ASP A 36 11.53 -6.73 31.47
CA ASP A 36 11.38 -5.39 30.90
C ASP A 36 12.38 -4.38 31.48
N HIS A 37 12.77 -4.52 32.74
CA HIS A 37 13.70 -3.59 33.37
C HIS A 37 15.12 -3.76 32.80
N TYR A 38 15.54 -5.01 32.61
CA TYR A 38 16.80 -5.32 31.94
C TYR A 38 16.80 -4.86 30.47
N LEU A 39 15.69 -5.07 29.76
CA LEU A 39 15.51 -4.58 28.40
C LEU A 39 15.65 -3.05 28.32
N MET A 40 15.00 -2.30 29.21
CA MET A 40 15.07 -0.84 29.24
C MET A 40 16.47 -0.33 29.59
N LYS A 41 17.17 -0.97 30.52
CA LYS A 41 18.56 -0.63 30.83
C LYS A 41 19.48 -0.83 29.63
N THR A 42 19.32 -1.97 28.94
CA THR A 42 20.08 -2.28 27.73
C THR A 42 19.77 -1.28 26.62
N PHE A 43 18.50 -0.92 26.45
CA PHE A 43 18.05 0.06 25.47
C PHE A 43 18.66 1.45 25.71
N ASN A 44 18.75 1.90 26.96
CA ASN A 44 19.39 3.19 27.27
C ASN A 44 20.90 3.18 26.97
N ASN A 45 21.60 2.09 27.28
CA ASN A 45 23.02 1.97 26.91
C ASN A 45 23.23 2.01 25.39
N VAL A 46 22.35 1.32 24.65
CA VAL A 46 22.33 1.35 23.18
C VAL A 46 22.07 2.76 22.64
N LYS A 47 21.17 3.51 23.28
CA LYS A 47 20.86 4.89 22.89
C LYS A 47 22.10 5.79 22.96
N ASP A 48 22.89 5.66 24.02
CA ASP A 48 24.09 6.47 24.19
C ASP A 48 25.17 6.10 23.15
N GLN A 49 25.31 4.81 22.83
CA GLN A 49 26.18 4.34 21.76
C GLN A 49 25.73 4.88 20.39
N PHE A 50 24.42 4.96 20.15
CA PHE A 50 23.90 5.50 18.90
C PHE A 50 24.16 7.00 18.75
N VAL A 51 23.99 7.80 19.81
CA VAL A 51 24.32 9.23 19.77
C VAL A 51 25.80 9.43 19.43
N SER A 52 26.67 8.65 20.06
CA SER A 52 28.12 8.67 19.78
C SER A 52 28.42 8.31 18.32
N PHE A 53 27.70 7.33 17.78
CA PHE A 53 27.80 6.94 16.38
C PHE A 53 27.31 8.03 15.42
N GLN A 54 26.19 8.71 15.70
CA GLN A 54 25.71 9.84 14.89
C GLN A 54 26.73 10.98 14.84
N SER A 55 27.35 11.30 15.97
CA SER A 55 28.42 12.29 16.02
C SER A 55 29.63 11.85 15.19
N SER A 56 29.97 10.56 15.21
CA SER A 56 31.06 10.00 14.38
C SER A 56 30.73 10.07 12.87
N ILE A 57 29.50 9.77 12.46
CA ILE A 57 29.06 9.98 11.07
C ILE A 57 29.16 11.45 10.69
N GLY A 58 28.65 12.35 11.54
CA GLY A 58 28.67 13.79 11.31
C GLY A 58 30.10 14.30 11.08
N ALA A 59 31.02 13.94 11.97
CA ALA A 59 32.44 14.25 11.82
C ALA A 59 33.04 13.68 10.53
N THR A 60 32.69 12.45 10.16
CA THR A 60 33.18 11.85 8.91
C THR A 60 32.63 12.57 7.67
N ILE A 61 31.36 12.98 7.68
CA ILE A 61 30.77 13.74 6.57
C ILE A 61 31.48 15.08 6.42
N GLU A 62 31.82 15.75 7.52
CA GLU A 62 32.60 17.00 7.50
C GLU A 62 34.01 16.77 6.96
N GLU A 63 34.69 15.70 7.36
CA GLU A 63 36.00 15.32 6.81
C GLU A 63 35.92 15.02 5.30
N ILE A 64 34.92 14.27 4.86
CA ILE A 64 34.72 13.92 3.45
C ILE A 64 34.36 15.17 2.64
N GLN A 65 33.56 16.08 3.19
CA GLN A 65 33.22 17.32 2.53
C GLN A 65 34.44 18.25 2.40
N HIS A 66 35.33 18.28 3.39
CA HIS A 66 36.61 18.99 3.27
C HIS A 66 37.48 18.41 2.15
N LEU A 67 37.44 17.09 1.93
CA LEU A 67 38.15 16.42 0.85
C LEU A 67 37.45 16.55 -0.52
N SER A 68 36.14 16.78 -0.54
CA SER A 68 35.31 16.91 -1.75
C SER A 68 34.23 17.99 -1.55
N PRO A 69 34.57 19.28 -1.77
CA PRO A 69 33.67 20.40 -1.48
C PRO A 69 32.43 20.46 -2.38
N ASN A 70 32.46 19.74 -3.52
CA ASN A 70 31.38 19.76 -4.51
C ASN A 70 30.27 18.73 -4.24
N THR A 71 30.38 17.92 -3.19
CA THR A 71 29.39 16.88 -2.89
C THR A 71 28.39 17.38 -1.86
N ASP A 72 27.10 17.14 -2.12
CA ASP A 72 26.04 17.48 -1.18
C ASP A 72 26.13 16.62 0.09
N LYS A 73 25.97 17.28 1.26
CA LYS A 73 25.99 16.62 2.57
C LYS A 73 24.92 15.54 2.67
N PHE A 74 23.74 15.79 2.08
CA PHE A 74 22.63 14.86 2.14
C PHE A 74 22.87 13.60 1.28
N GLU A 75 23.50 13.76 0.12
CA GLU A 75 23.91 12.64 -0.72
C GLU A 75 24.98 11.79 -0.02
N LEU A 76 25.97 12.41 0.61
CA LEU A 76 26.99 11.72 1.42
C LEU A 76 26.37 10.95 2.58
N TYR A 77 25.43 11.56 3.30
CA TYR A 77 24.70 10.92 4.38
C TYR A 77 23.95 9.68 3.89
N ASN A 78 23.23 9.77 2.77
CA ASN A 78 22.52 8.64 2.18
C ASN A 78 23.45 7.54 1.68
N LEU A 79 24.61 7.89 1.11
CA LEU A 79 25.60 6.93 0.64
C LEU A 79 26.25 6.16 1.79
N ILE A 80 26.54 6.84 2.90
CA ILE A 80 27.09 6.22 4.12
C ILE A 80 26.05 5.31 4.77
N LEU A 81 24.81 5.77 4.90
CA LEU A 81 23.73 4.97 5.51
C LEU A 81 23.30 3.77 4.68
N SER A 82 23.42 3.84 3.35
CA SER A 82 23.05 2.73 2.46
C SER A 82 24.18 1.72 2.25
N ASP A 83 25.32 1.87 2.93
CA ASP A 83 26.55 1.09 2.75
C ASP A 83 27.08 1.10 1.29
N ARG A 84 26.64 2.08 0.50
CA ARG A 84 27.06 2.27 -0.90
C ARG A 84 28.28 3.15 -1.02
N PHE A 85 28.74 3.74 0.08
CA PHE A 85 29.88 4.64 0.10
C PHE A 85 31.15 3.95 -0.45
N HIS A 86 31.46 2.72 -0.01
CA HIS A 86 32.63 1.96 -0.46
C HIS A 86 32.63 1.68 -1.98
N ASN A 87 31.45 1.55 -2.58
CA ASN A 87 31.28 1.29 -4.01
C ASN A 87 31.09 2.56 -4.84
N SER A 88 30.93 3.71 -4.20
CA SER A 88 30.71 5.00 -4.86
C SER A 88 31.97 5.48 -5.60
N LYS A 89 31.76 6.37 -6.59
CA LYS A 89 32.86 7.04 -7.30
C LYS A 89 33.73 7.87 -6.34
N LEU A 90 33.16 8.36 -5.24
CA LEU A 90 33.82 9.17 -4.22
C LEU A 90 34.83 8.36 -3.38
N SER A 91 34.48 7.14 -2.98
CA SER A 91 35.44 6.26 -2.26
C SER A 91 36.61 5.87 -3.15
N LYS A 92 36.38 5.62 -4.44
CA LYS A 92 37.43 5.29 -5.42
C LYS A 92 38.43 6.43 -5.64
N ALA A 93 37.98 7.68 -5.54
CA ALA A 93 38.84 8.87 -5.68
C ALA A 93 39.72 9.12 -4.45
N ASN A 94 39.26 8.74 -3.24
CA ASN A 94 39.92 9.07 -1.97
C ASN A 94 40.45 7.84 -1.19
N LYS A 95 40.74 6.73 -1.90
CA LYS A 95 41.08 5.39 -1.37
C LYS A 95 42.15 5.35 -0.27
N TYR A 96 43.09 6.30 -0.22
CA TYR A 96 44.26 6.22 0.66
C TYR A 96 44.14 6.98 2.00
N LYS A 97 43.09 7.78 2.22
CA LYS A 97 42.91 8.51 3.51
C LYS A 97 41.73 8.06 4.36
N ILE A 98 40.69 7.47 3.76
CA ILE A 98 39.42 7.19 4.47
C ILE A 98 39.38 5.74 5.03
N SER A 99 40.23 4.83 4.54
CA SER A 99 40.14 3.39 4.87
C SER A 99 40.50 3.02 6.32
N ASN A 100 41.25 3.85 7.05
CA ASN A 100 41.76 3.47 8.38
C ASN A 100 40.81 3.78 9.54
N ASN A 101 39.83 4.68 9.37
CA ASN A 101 38.90 5.05 10.44
C ASN A 101 37.53 4.34 10.33
N PHE A 102 37.21 3.74 9.19
CA PHE A 102 35.86 3.23 8.90
C PHE A 102 35.65 1.73 9.20
N THR A 103 36.71 0.93 9.28
CA THR A 103 36.62 -0.54 9.17
C THR A 103 36.46 -1.30 10.49
N THR A 104 36.64 -0.68 11.65
CA THR A 104 36.65 -1.43 12.94
C THR A 104 35.40 -1.22 13.80
N ASN A 105 34.60 -0.17 13.58
CA ASN A 105 33.41 0.15 14.39
C ASN A 105 32.06 -0.03 13.66
N THR A 106 32.06 -0.42 12.39
CA THR A 106 30.87 -0.50 11.53
C THR A 106 30.06 -1.79 11.75
N VAL A 107 30.71 -2.93 12.01
CA VAL A 107 30.01 -4.24 12.16
C VAL A 107 29.21 -4.33 13.47
N PHE A 108 29.65 -3.66 14.54
CA PHE A 108 28.90 -3.65 15.81
C PHE A 108 27.72 -2.66 15.79
N ASN A 109 27.79 -1.64 14.94
CA ASN A 109 26.72 -0.66 14.77
C ASN A 109 25.68 -1.07 13.71
N GLU A 110 25.97 -1.94 12.75
CA GLU A 110 24.97 -2.46 11.78
C GLU A 110 23.72 -3.06 12.44
N VAL A 111 23.84 -3.58 13.66
CA VAL A 111 22.74 -4.19 14.41
C VAL A 111 21.82 -3.15 15.06
N PHE A 112 22.37 -1.96 15.39
CA PHE A 112 21.65 -0.88 16.06
C PHE A 112 21.38 0.36 15.18
N ILE A 113 22.12 0.55 14.09
CA ILE A 113 21.85 1.53 13.02
C ILE A 113 20.47 1.25 12.41
N ILE A 114 20.09 -0.02 12.28
CA ILE A 114 18.76 -0.42 11.80
C ILE A 114 17.67 0.00 12.80
N SER A 115 17.97 0.10 14.11
CA SER A 115 16.98 0.38 15.17
C SER A 115 16.77 1.86 15.46
N PHE A 116 17.83 2.67 15.49
CA PHE A 116 17.67 4.06 15.97
C PHE A 116 17.25 5.03 14.87
N HIS A 117 17.45 4.67 13.59
CA HIS A 117 16.70 5.29 12.50
C HIS A 117 15.20 5.05 12.65
N GLN A 118 14.73 3.97 13.30
CA GLN A 118 13.30 3.73 13.51
C GLN A 118 12.71 4.47 14.73
N CYS A 119 13.54 5.04 15.60
CA CYS A 119 13.10 5.86 16.73
C CYS A 119 13.11 7.37 16.46
N GLY A 120 13.85 7.84 15.45
CA GLY A 120 13.92 9.25 15.03
C GLY A 120 13.45 9.52 13.60
N GLN A 121 13.47 8.51 12.72
CA GLN A 121 12.67 8.47 11.50
C GLN A 121 11.54 7.47 11.70
N LEU A 122 10.42 7.69 11.02
CA LEU A 122 9.30 6.77 10.97
C LEU A 122 9.85 5.35 10.75
N PRO A 123 9.41 4.37 11.56
CA PRO A 123 9.97 3.05 11.48
C PRO A 123 9.76 2.52 10.06
N LYS A 124 10.85 2.04 9.44
CA LYS A 124 10.76 1.02 8.39
C LYS A 124 10.26 -0.28 9.04
N LEU A 125 9.01 -0.25 9.51
CA LEU A 125 8.14 -1.40 9.47
C LEU A 125 8.14 -1.87 8.01
N GLU A 126 8.29 -3.17 7.83
CA GLU A 126 8.03 -3.84 6.57
C GLU A 126 6.76 -3.25 5.96
N GLU A 127 6.95 -2.54 4.84
CA GLU A 127 5.88 -2.11 3.95
C GLU A 127 4.74 -1.31 4.63
N ASN A 128 4.92 -0.02 4.92
CA ASN A 128 3.88 0.97 4.57
C ASN A 128 4.08 2.40 5.05
N TYR A 129 4.93 2.79 6.00
CA TYR A 129 4.88 4.21 6.45
C TYR A 129 5.44 5.22 5.44
N ASP A 130 6.57 4.91 4.78
CA ASP A 130 7.06 5.74 3.67
C ASP A 130 6.01 5.79 2.56
N ASN A 131 5.38 4.65 2.24
CA ASN A 131 4.28 4.60 1.27
C ASN A 131 3.01 5.31 1.77
N LEU A 132 2.70 5.31 3.06
CA LEU A 132 1.50 5.89 3.64
C LEU A 132 1.64 7.40 3.71
N VAL A 133 2.77 7.90 4.21
CA VAL A 133 3.07 9.33 4.18
C VAL A 133 3.15 9.82 2.74
N LEU A 134 3.78 9.07 1.83
CA LEU A 134 3.77 9.39 0.40
C LEU A 134 2.36 9.32 -0.20
N GLN A 135 1.53 8.35 0.17
CA GLN A 135 0.13 8.23 -0.27
C GLN A 135 -0.74 9.35 0.31
N LEU A 136 -0.45 9.83 1.52
CA LEU A 136 -1.16 10.94 2.14
C LEU A 136 -0.74 12.29 1.53
N LEU A 137 0.56 12.49 1.28
CA LEU A 137 1.10 13.73 0.72
C LEU A 137 0.94 13.83 -0.80
N ARG A 138 1.04 12.70 -1.51
CA ARG A 138 0.99 12.58 -2.97
C ARG A 138 0.22 11.31 -3.37
N PRO A 139 -1.10 11.25 -3.10
CA PRO A 139 -1.90 10.12 -3.52
C PRO A 139 -1.90 10.00 -5.03
N ASN A 140 -1.64 8.79 -5.54
CA ASN A 140 -1.90 8.48 -6.93
C ASN A 140 -3.40 8.20 -7.10
N MET A 141 -4.21 9.26 -7.07
CA MET A 141 -5.67 9.20 -7.07
C MET A 141 -6.22 8.38 -8.23
N ARG A 142 -5.64 8.53 -9.42
CA ARG A 142 -6.06 7.79 -10.61
C ARG A 142 -5.85 6.29 -10.44
N ARG A 143 -4.64 5.86 -10.06
CA ARG A 143 -4.34 4.45 -9.83
C ARG A 143 -5.24 3.84 -8.75
N ILE A 144 -5.48 4.58 -7.67
CA ILE A 144 -6.35 4.15 -6.58
C ILE A 144 -7.78 3.97 -7.10
N LEU A 145 -8.32 4.94 -7.85
CA LEU A 145 -9.65 4.84 -8.45
C LEU A 145 -9.75 3.66 -9.43
N GLU A 146 -8.80 3.50 -10.35
CA GLU A 146 -8.79 2.38 -11.31
C GLU A 146 -8.72 1.02 -10.60
N GLN A 147 -7.86 0.91 -9.58
CA GLN A 147 -7.72 -0.31 -8.79
C GLN A 147 -9.02 -0.62 -8.04
N ASN A 148 -9.65 0.38 -7.42
CA ASN A 148 -10.85 0.20 -6.60
C ASN A 148 -12.11 -0.02 -7.43
N MET A 149 -12.16 0.51 -8.66
CA MET A 149 -13.22 0.19 -9.62
C MET A 149 -13.01 -1.17 -10.27
N THR A 150 -11.78 -1.69 -10.35
CA THR A 150 -11.52 -3.05 -10.84
C THR A 150 -11.81 -4.10 -9.76
N ASP A 151 -11.31 -3.85 -8.55
CA ASP A 151 -11.45 -4.69 -7.38
C ASP A 151 -11.93 -3.85 -6.19
N SER A 152 -13.21 -4.00 -5.87
CA SER A 152 -13.84 -3.31 -4.75
C SER A 152 -13.74 -4.07 -3.43
N ALA A 153 -13.22 -5.31 -3.46
CA ALA A 153 -13.13 -6.17 -2.28
C ALA A 153 -12.34 -5.51 -1.13
N PRO A 154 -11.20 -4.83 -1.34
CA PRO A 154 -10.43 -4.24 -0.24
C PRO A 154 -11.19 -3.21 0.62
N TYR A 155 -12.25 -2.60 0.09
CA TYR A 155 -13.04 -1.58 0.80
C TYR A 155 -14.39 -2.09 1.29
N LEU A 156 -14.96 -3.07 0.58
CA LEU A 156 -16.32 -3.54 0.83
C LEU A 156 -16.36 -4.94 1.46
N ASP A 157 -15.26 -5.69 1.43
CA ASP A 157 -15.12 -6.94 2.15
C ASP A 157 -14.92 -6.65 3.65
N ASN A 158 -16.02 -6.66 4.40
CA ASN A 158 -16.03 -6.44 5.83
C ASN A 158 -16.92 -7.49 6.50
N GLU A 159 -16.80 -7.65 7.81
CA GLU A 159 -17.56 -8.67 8.54
C GLU A 159 -19.08 -8.46 8.42
N LEU A 160 -19.53 -7.22 8.17
CA LEU A 160 -20.95 -6.89 7.99
C LEU A 160 -21.49 -7.35 6.62
N THR A 161 -20.69 -7.25 5.56
CA THR A 161 -21.02 -7.76 4.21
C THR A 161 -20.90 -9.29 4.17
N ARG A 162 -19.98 -9.88 4.93
CA ARG A 162 -19.88 -11.34 5.07
C ARG A 162 -21.05 -11.95 5.84
N CYS A 163 -21.54 -11.28 6.90
CA CYS A 163 -22.65 -11.79 7.72
C CYS A 163 -24.03 -11.69 7.02
N SER A 164 -24.18 -10.79 6.05
CA SER A 164 -25.47 -10.56 5.37
C SER A 164 -25.79 -11.58 4.27
N GLY A 165 -24.95 -12.61 4.09
CA GLY A 165 -25.17 -13.64 3.07
C GLY A 165 -24.99 -13.14 1.63
N SER A 166 -24.71 -11.85 1.43
CA SER A 166 -24.40 -11.23 0.13
C SER A 166 -22.94 -11.51 -0.26
N GLY A 167 -22.56 -12.79 -0.25
CA GLY A 167 -21.26 -13.24 -0.75
C GLY A 167 -21.09 -12.80 -2.20
N ASN A 168 -20.21 -11.83 -2.42
CA ASN A 168 -19.87 -11.27 -3.73
C ASN A 168 -21.09 -10.81 -4.55
N SER A 169 -21.93 -9.93 -3.97
CA SER A 169 -22.85 -9.16 -4.81
C SER A 169 -22.02 -8.39 -5.84
N GLU A 170 -22.23 -8.71 -7.10
CA GLU A 170 -21.49 -8.16 -8.23
C GLU A 170 -21.93 -6.71 -8.44
N LEU A 171 -21.19 -5.79 -7.84
CA LEU A 171 -21.49 -4.37 -7.92
C LEU A 171 -21.54 -3.92 -9.38
N VAL A 172 -22.61 -3.17 -9.69
CA VAL A 172 -22.91 -2.61 -11.01
C VAL A 172 -21.72 -1.81 -11.55
N MET A 173 -21.11 -0.99 -10.69
CA MET A 173 -20.06 -0.05 -11.09
C MET A 173 -18.77 -0.76 -11.55
N PRO A 174 -18.16 -1.67 -10.76
CA PRO A 174 -17.02 -2.48 -11.22
C PRO A 174 -17.25 -3.26 -12.51
N LYS A 175 -18.45 -3.83 -12.70
CA LYS A 175 -18.79 -4.54 -13.94
C LYS A 175 -18.77 -3.62 -15.15
N LEU A 176 -19.45 -2.47 -15.05
CA LEU A 176 -19.49 -1.50 -16.13
C LEU A 176 -18.09 -0.94 -16.41
N PHE A 177 -17.29 -0.72 -15.37
CA PHE A 177 -15.91 -0.27 -15.51
C PHE A 177 -15.02 -1.30 -16.22
N ASN A 178 -15.14 -2.59 -15.89
CA ASN A 178 -14.38 -3.65 -16.57
C ASN A 178 -14.75 -3.74 -18.06
N LEU A 179 -16.04 -3.64 -18.38
CA LEU A 179 -16.49 -3.57 -19.79
C LEU A 179 -15.92 -2.33 -20.49
N LEU A 180 -15.90 -1.18 -19.81
CA LEU A 180 -15.29 0.04 -20.35
C LEU A 180 -13.77 -0.13 -20.60
N VAL A 181 -13.05 -0.83 -19.71
CA VAL A 181 -11.62 -1.08 -19.88
C VAL A 181 -11.34 -1.87 -21.16
N GLU A 182 -12.19 -2.85 -21.49
CA GLU A 182 -12.09 -3.69 -22.69
C GLU A 182 -12.65 -3.03 -23.96
N ALA A 183 -13.54 -2.05 -23.81
CA ALA A 183 -14.17 -1.35 -24.92
C ALA A 183 -13.19 -0.47 -25.72
N PRO A 184 -13.47 -0.23 -27.03
CA PRO A 184 -12.70 0.69 -27.86
C PRO A 184 -12.78 2.15 -27.35
N SER A 185 -11.96 3.05 -27.92
CA SER A 185 -11.90 4.46 -27.51
C SER A 185 -13.23 5.20 -27.68
N THR A 186 -14.06 4.77 -28.63
CA THR A 186 -15.41 5.28 -28.86
C THR A 186 -16.39 4.12 -28.82
N VAL A 187 -17.41 4.21 -27.97
CA VAL A 187 -18.33 3.11 -27.70
C VAL A 187 -19.76 3.58 -27.99
N ASN A 188 -20.52 2.83 -28.79
CA ASN A 188 -21.93 3.11 -29.02
C ASN A 188 -22.76 2.83 -27.75
N HIS A 189 -23.70 3.73 -27.41
CA HIS A 189 -24.53 3.59 -26.20
C HIS A 189 -25.30 2.27 -26.15
N TYR A 190 -25.89 1.87 -27.27
CA TYR A 190 -26.71 0.67 -27.34
C TYR A 190 -25.86 -0.59 -27.23
N GLU A 191 -24.74 -0.66 -27.96
CA GLU A 191 -23.81 -1.80 -27.87
C GLU A 191 -23.25 -1.95 -26.45
N PHE A 192 -22.91 -0.83 -25.81
CA PHE A 192 -22.41 -0.83 -24.44
C PHE A 192 -23.46 -1.31 -23.44
N PHE A 193 -24.70 -0.84 -23.58
CA PHE A 193 -25.82 -1.31 -22.78
C PHE A 193 -26.07 -2.82 -22.98
N MET A 194 -26.03 -3.31 -24.23
CA MET A 194 -26.23 -4.72 -24.52
C MET A 194 -25.13 -5.60 -23.91
N ALA A 195 -23.87 -5.17 -23.99
CA ALA A 195 -22.75 -5.85 -23.31
C ALA A 195 -22.93 -5.84 -21.79
N PHE A 196 -23.35 -4.71 -21.21
CA PHE A 196 -23.64 -4.61 -19.79
C PHE A 196 -24.78 -5.54 -19.35
N LYS A 197 -25.90 -5.56 -20.08
CA LYS A 197 -27.03 -6.46 -19.85
C LYS A 197 -26.59 -7.93 -19.87
N GLN A 198 -25.76 -8.33 -20.84
CA GLN A 198 -25.24 -9.70 -20.96
C GLN A 198 -24.28 -10.08 -19.83
N SER A 199 -23.61 -9.11 -19.21
CA SER A 199 -22.72 -9.35 -18.06
C SER A 199 -23.49 -9.68 -16.77
N LEU A 200 -24.79 -9.44 -16.70
CA LEU A 200 -25.62 -9.64 -15.52
C LEU A 200 -26.39 -10.96 -15.58
N ASN A 201 -26.32 -11.74 -14.50
CA ASN A 201 -27.20 -12.89 -14.33
C ASN A 201 -28.52 -12.43 -13.70
N LYS A 202 -29.60 -12.41 -14.49
CA LYS A 202 -30.95 -11.96 -14.09
C LYS A 202 -31.42 -12.63 -12.80
N ASP A 203 -31.34 -13.96 -12.74
CA ASP A 203 -31.86 -14.74 -11.61
C ASP A 203 -31.08 -14.46 -10.32
N LYS A 204 -29.74 -14.35 -10.44
CA LYS A 204 -28.87 -14.01 -9.30
C LYS A 204 -29.18 -12.62 -8.75
N VAL A 205 -29.30 -11.62 -9.63
CA VAL A 205 -29.56 -10.23 -9.23
C VAL A 205 -30.95 -10.10 -8.59
N ILE A 206 -31.99 -10.69 -9.18
CA ILE A 206 -33.35 -10.63 -8.61
C ILE A 206 -33.38 -11.30 -7.23
N LYS A 207 -32.70 -12.43 -7.06
CA LYS A 207 -32.60 -13.11 -5.77
C LYS A 207 -31.90 -12.24 -4.73
N GLU A 208 -30.75 -11.66 -5.07
CA GLU A 208 -29.99 -10.77 -4.17
C GLU A 208 -30.80 -9.52 -3.78
N LEU A 209 -31.53 -8.92 -4.72
CA LEU A 209 -32.41 -7.79 -4.44
C LEU A 209 -33.56 -8.19 -3.50
N LYS A 210 -34.19 -9.36 -3.73
CA LYS A 210 -35.25 -9.86 -2.84
C LYS A 210 -34.76 -10.16 -1.43
N GLU A 211 -33.53 -10.64 -1.29
CA GLU A 211 -32.90 -10.88 0.02
C GLU A 211 -32.52 -9.57 0.73
N SER A 212 -32.08 -8.56 -0.02
CA SER A 212 -31.67 -7.24 0.51
C SER A 212 -32.85 -6.36 0.91
N ILE A 213 -33.98 -6.53 0.23
CA ILE A 213 -35.26 -5.89 0.55
C ILE A 213 -35.83 -6.62 1.76
N GLY A 214 -35.43 -6.18 2.96
CA GLY A 214 -35.84 -6.78 4.23
C GLY A 214 -37.36 -6.91 4.38
N LYS A 215 -37.81 -7.69 5.38
CA LYS A 215 -39.23 -8.03 5.59
C LYS A 215 -40.17 -6.83 5.79
N GLU A 216 -39.64 -5.65 6.10
CA GLU A 216 -40.40 -4.39 6.27
C GLU A 216 -40.56 -3.57 4.99
N ALA A 217 -40.00 -4.02 3.86
CA ALA A 217 -40.06 -3.26 2.64
C ALA A 217 -41.46 -3.21 2.02
N SER A 218 -41.74 -2.08 1.36
CA SER A 218 -43.00 -1.78 0.68
C SER A 218 -43.37 -2.90 -0.31
N SER A 219 -44.57 -3.47 -0.17
CA SER A 219 -45.14 -4.49 -1.07
C SER A 219 -44.99 -4.17 -2.56
N ARG A 220 -44.92 -2.88 -2.89
CA ARG A 220 -44.68 -2.34 -4.23
C ARG A 220 -43.32 -2.74 -4.82
N LEU A 221 -42.26 -2.77 -4.02
CA LEU A 221 -40.92 -3.14 -4.50
C LEU A 221 -40.85 -4.63 -4.82
N THR A 222 -41.43 -5.46 -3.96
CA THR A 222 -41.53 -6.90 -4.20
C THR A 222 -42.31 -7.18 -5.48
N GLN A 223 -43.44 -6.51 -5.70
CA GLN A 223 -44.21 -6.60 -6.95
C GLN A 223 -43.39 -6.20 -8.18
N ILE A 224 -42.59 -5.14 -8.11
CA ILE A 224 -41.72 -4.73 -9.22
C ILE A 224 -40.68 -5.82 -9.52
N LEU A 225 -40.08 -6.44 -8.49
CA LEU A 225 -39.12 -7.52 -8.67
C LEU A 225 -39.74 -8.81 -9.21
N ASP A 226 -40.97 -9.12 -8.79
CA ASP A 226 -41.73 -10.25 -9.34
C ASP A 226 -42.06 -10.00 -10.82
N ASN A 227 -42.51 -8.80 -11.18
CA ASN A 227 -42.73 -8.42 -12.56
C ASN A 227 -41.44 -8.47 -13.39
N CYS A 228 -40.30 -8.06 -12.83
CA CYS A 228 -39.00 -8.18 -13.52
C CYS A 228 -38.59 -9.64 -13.73
N ALA A 229 -38.97 -10.55 -12.84
CA ALA A 229 -38.69 -11.97 -13.00
C ALA A 229 -39.46 -12.57 -14.18
N GLU A 230 -40.73 -12.18 -14.32
CA GLU A 230 -41.65 -12.72 -15.34
C GLU A 230 -41.59 -11.99 -16.69
N ASP A 231 -41.38 -10.67 -16.70
CA ASP A 231 -41.34 -9.83 -17.91
C ASP A 231 -39.93 -9.29 -18.17
N ASP A 232 -39.35 -9.70 -19.30
CA ASP A 232 -38.05 -9.22 -19.77
C ASP A 232 -38.03 -7.73 -20.07
N LYS A 233 -39.17 -7.11 -20.43
CA LYS A 233 -39.22 -5.66 -20.68
C LYS A 233 -39.08 -4.86 -19.40
N GLU A 234 -39.67 -5.32 -18.30
CA GLU A 234 -39.51 -4.67 -17.00
C GLU A 234 -38.08 -4.83 -16.48
N TRP A 235 -37.49 -6.01 -16.68
CA TRP A 235 -36.06 -6.23 -16.41
C TRP A 235 -35.17 -5.27 -17.22
N GLU A 236 -35.43 -5.12 -18.52
CA GLU A 236 -34.67 -4.19 -19.37
C GLU A 236 -34.77 -2.74 -18.90
N LYS A 237 -35.95 -2.28 -18.50
CA LYS A 237 -36.12 -0.93 -17.94
C LYS A 237 -35.31 -0.74 -16.67
N LEU A 238 -35.34 -1.72 -15.77
CA LEU A 238 -34.57 -1.68 -14.52
C LEU A 238 -33.07 -1.60 -14.81
N ILE A 239 -32.53 -2.51 -15.61
CA ILE A 239 -31.10 -2.54 -15.95
C ILE A 239 -30.67 -1.30 -16.75
N TYR A 240 -31.53 -0.79 -17.63
CA TYR A 240 -31.25 0.44 -18.35
C TYR A 240 -31.17 1.65 -17.42
N SER A 241 -32.05 1.72 -16.41
CA SER A 241 -31.99 2.79 -15.41
C SER A 241 -30.69 2.76 -14.60
N TRP A 242 -30.23 1.58 -14.20
CA TRP A 242 -28.94 1.40 -13.53
C TRP A 242 -27.77 1.75 -14.44
N PHE A 243 -27.77 1.25 -15.67
CA PHE A 243 -26.76 1.58 -16.67
C PHE A 243 -26.61 3.09 -16.87
N LEU A 244 -27.72 3.82 -17.07
CA LEU A 244 -27.68 5.27 -17.24
C LEU A 244 -27.17 5.98 -15.99
N SER A 245 -27.61 5.57 -14.80
CA SER A 245 -27.12 6.14 -13.52
C SER A 245 -25.60 5.97 -13.40
N THR A 246 -25.09 4.76 -13.64
CA THR A 246 -23.67 4.46 -13.54
C THR A 246 -22.85 5.14 -14.64
N CYS A 247 -23.38 5.24 -15.87
CA CYS A 247 -22.75 6.03 -16.93
C CYS A 247 -22.62 7.51 -16.55
N ASN A 248 -23.65 8.10 -15.94
CA ASN A 248 -23.59 9.47 -15.45
C ASN A 248 -22.52 9.64 -14.36
N GLU A 249 -22.42 8.69 -13.43
CA GLU A 249 -21.35 8.68 -12.42
C GLU A 249 -19.96 8.62 -13.07
N LEU A 250 -19.76 7.76 -14.07
CA LEU A 250 -18.51 7.67 -14.83
C LEU A 250 -18.17 8.97 -15.59
N ILE A 251 -19.16 9.64 -16.15
CA ILE A 251 -18.99 10.96 -16.80
C ILE A 251 -18.56 11.99 -15.75
N MET A 252 -19.20 12.01 -14.57
CA MET A 252 -18.87 12.94 -13.49
C MET A 252 -17.47 12.72 -12.92
N VAL A 253 -17.00 11.47 -12.86
CA VAL A 253 -15.61 11.13 -12.49
C VAL A 253 -14.62 11.48 -13.62
N GLY A 254 -15.10 11.78 -14.83
CA GLY A 254 -14.29 12.16 -15.98
C GLY A 254 -13.75 10.97 -16.78
N LEU A 255 -14.26 9.76 -16.56
CA LEU A 255 -13.86 8.53 -17.26
C LEU A 255 -14.44 8.46 -18.67
N PHE A 256 -15.65 9.01 -18.83
CA PHE A 256 -16.32 9.20 -20.10
C PHE A 256 -16.46 10.67 -20.46
N ARG A 257 -16.57 10.90 -21.77
CA ARG A 257 -17.10 12.15 -22.33
C ARG A 257 -18.22 11.82 -23.30
N GLU A 258 -19.37 12.42 -23.08
CA GLU A 258 -20.48 12.35 -24.04
C GLU A 258 -20.20 13.30 -25.21
N LYS A 259 -20.37 12.81 -26.45
CA LYS A 259 -20.26 13.66 -27.63
C LYS A 259 -21.61 14.35 -27.90
N PRO A 260 -21.64 15.68 -28.10
CA PRO A 260 -22.89 16.45 -28.20
C PRO A 260 -23.79 16.13 -29.40
N ARG A 261 -23.35 15.27 -30.32
CA ARG A 261 -24.08 14.92 -31.56
C ARG A 261 -24.00 13.44 -31.94
N GLY A 262 -23.71 12.55 -30.99
CA GLY A 262 -23.64 11.12 -31.31
C GLY A 262 -24.04 10.23 -30.15
N ASP A 263 -24.66 9.10 -30.47
CA ASP A 263 -24.98 8.03 -29.52
C ASP A 263 -23.72 7.25 -29.09
N HIS A 264 -22.64 7.97 -28.80
CA HIS A 264 -21.33 7.41 -28.51
C HIS A 264 -20.70 8.07 -27.29
N PHE A 265 -20.15 7.23 -26.43
CA PHE A 265 -19.22 7.65 -25.38
C PHE A 265 -17.79 7.66 -25.92
N GLU A 266 -17.02 8.66 -25.53
CA GLU A 266 -15.57 8.72 -25.72
C GLU A 266 -14.88 8.42 -24.40
N LYS A 267 -13.96 7.45 -24.42
CA LYS A 267 -13.18 7.02 -23.26
C LYS A 267 -12.02 7.98 -23.03
N ASN A 268 -11.96 8.60 -21.86
CA ASN A 268 -10.89 9.54 -21.51
C ASN A 268 -9.67 8.87 -20.86
N ILE A 269 -9.86 7.69 -20.24
CA ILE A 269 -8.82 7.02 -19.46
C ILE A 269 -8.31 5.77 -20.18
N TRP A 270 -6.98 5.72 -20.36
CA TRP A 270 -6.25 4.54 -20.79
C TRP A 270 -5.56 3.92 -19.58
N LYS A 271 -5.77 2.62 -19.34
CA LYS A 271 -5.11 1.92 -18.22
C LYS A 271 -3.59 2.02 -18.37
N GLY A 272 -2.90 2.56 -17.37
CA GLY A 272 -1.43 2.62 -17.32
C GLY A 272 -0.75 3.84 -17.94
N LEU A 273 -1.49 4.92 -18.25
CA LEU A 273 -0.96 6.22 -18.68
C LEU A 273 -0.86 7.23 -17.55
#